data_AF-A0A2G6L3S5-F1
#
_entry.id   AF-A0A2G6L3S5-F1
#
_cell.length_a   1.000
_cell.length_b   1.000
_cell.length_c   1.000
_cell.angle_alpha   90.00
_cell.angle_beta   90.00
_cell.angle_gamma   90.00
#
_symmetry.space_group_name_H-M   'P 1'
#
loop_
_entity.id
_entity.type
_entity.pdbx_description
1 polymer ?
#
loop_
_entity_poly.entity_id
_entity_poly.type
_entity_poly.pdbx_seq_one_letter_code
_entity_poly.pdbx_strand_id
1 'polypeptide(L)' 'AFIVSDKNTPVDIGALDQHCLAHIARFKRPKRYIQIDELPKNNYGKVLKTLLRERLNKS' A
#
# COMPACT_ATOMS: atom_id res chain seq x y z
N ALA A 1 -0.22 -3.79 2.50
CA ALA A 1 -0.50 -2.92 1.36
C ALA A 1 0.50 -1.79 1.37
N PHE A 2 0.92 -1.37 0.17
CA PHE A 2 1.73 -0.17 -0.02
C PHE A 2 0.82 0.92 -0.54
N ILE A 3 0.89 2.11 0.06
CA ILE A 3 0.04 3.25 -0.30
C ILE A 3 0.95 4.40 -0.71
N VAL A 4 0.62 5.03 -1.83
CA VAL A 4 1.18 6.30 -2.25
C VAL A 4 0.04 7.31 -2.14
N SER A 5 0.25 8.39 -1.40
CA SER A 5 -0.71 9.48 -1.25
C SER A 5 -0.24 10.69 -2.05
N ASP A 6 -1.19 11.50 -2.52
CA ASP A 6 -0.84 12.83 -3.02
C ASP A 6 -0.28 13.68 -1.86
N LYS A 7 0.68 14.57 -2.15
CA LYS A 7 1.29 15.43 -1.14
C LYS A 7 0.29 16.40 -0.51
N ASN A 8 -0.75 16.77 -1.25
CA ASN A 8 -1.79 17.70 -0.81
C ASN A 8 -2.99 16.98 -0.19
N THR A 9 -3.03 15.65 -0.24
CA THR A 9 -4.15 14.86 0.29
C THR A 9 -3.58 13.64 0.99
N PRO A 10 -3.12 13.79 2.25
CA PRO A 10 -2.63 12.67 3.03
C PRO A 10 -3.74 11.64 3.21
N VAL A 11 -3.36 10.37 3.17
CA VAL A 11 -4.33 9.27 3.35
C VAL A 11 -4.51 9.01 4.84
N ASP A 12 -5.76 8.92 5.29
CA ASP A 12 -6.07 8.40 6.61
C ASP A 12 -6.14 6.87 6.55
N ILE A 13 -5.17 6.22 7.20
CA ILE A 13 -5.06 4.77 7.24
C ILE A 13 -6.23 4.12 8.00
N GLY A 14 -6.74 4.78 9.05
CA GLY A 14 -7.89 4.30 9.81
C GLY A 14 -9.16 4.32 8.97
N ALA A 15 -9.40 5.44 8.29
CA ALA A 15 -10.51 5.56 7.34
C ALA A 15 -10.40 4.52 6.20
N LEU A 16 -9.19 4.27 5.70
CA LEU A 16 -8.93 3.27 4.66
C LEU A 16 -9.18 1.82 5.14
N ASP A 17 -8.79 1.47 6.37
CA ASP A 17 -9.10 0.14 6.94
C ASP A 17 -10.61 -0.03 7.16
N GLN A 18 -11.31 1.00 7.64
CA GLN A 18 -12.76 0.98 7.77
C GLN A 18 -13.46 0.82 6.42
N HIS A 19 -12.99 1.54 5.40
CA HIS A 19 -13.49 1.37 4.03
C HIS A 19 -13.27 -0.07 3.54
N CYS A 20 -12.08 -0.65 3.77
CA CYS A 20 -11.83 -2.05 3.43
C CYS A 20 -12.79 -3.00 4.18
N LEU A 21 -13.00 -2.78 5.48
CA LEU A 21 -13.92 -3.59 6.29
C LEU A 21 -15.37 -3.52 5.81
N ALA A 22 -15.82 -2.36 5.34
CA ALA A 22 -17.18 -2.17 4.84
C ALA A 22 -17.42 -2.81 3.47
N HIS A 23 -16.38 -2.90 2.62
CA HIS A 23 -16.54 -3.32 1.22
C HIS A 23 -15.99 -4.72 0.90
N ILE A 24 -15.07 -5.27 1.71
CA ILE A 24 -14.48 -6.59 1.46
C ILE A 24 -14.42 -7.44 2.72
N ALA A 25 -14.44 -8.76 2.54
CA ALA A 25 -14.29 -9.70 3.65
C ALA A 25 -12.98 -9.48 4.42
N ARG A 26 -13.03 -9.60 5.75
CA ARG A 26 -11.91 -9.30 6.67
C ARG A 26 -10.60 -10.02 6.30
N PHE A 27 -10.65 -11.24 5.77
CA PHE A 27 -9.43 -11.98 5.38
C PHE A 27 -8.75 -11.44 4.12
N LYS A 28 -9.46 -10.65 3.29
CA LYS A 28 -8.93 -10.01 2.09
C LYS A 28 -8.27 -8.66 2.39
N ARG A 29 -8.52 -8.07 3.56
CA ARG A 29 -7.96 -6.77 3.91
C ARG A 29 -6.45 -6.84 4.16
N PRO A 30 -5.69 -5.78 3.87
CA PRO A 30 -4.28 -5.71 4.23
C PRO A 30 -4.04 -5.87 5.74
N LYS A 31 -3.05 -6.68 6.12
CA LYS A 31 -2.62 -6.79 7.54
C LYS A 31 -1.83 -5.58 8.04
N ARG A 32 -1.13 -4.90 7.13
CA ARG A 32 -0.29 -3.73 7.37
C ARG A 32 -0.49 -2.76 6.22
N TYR A 33 -0.44 -1.46 6.53
CA TYR A 33 -0.47 -0.38 5.58
C TYR A 33 0.87 0.36 5.68
N ILE A 34 1.60 0.46 4.58
CA ILE A 34 2.93 1.07 4.53
C ILE A 34 2.88 2.19 3.51
N GLN A 35 2.98 3.42 3.99
CA GLN A 35 3.02 4.59 3.12
C GLN A 35 4.44 4.76 2.56
N ILE A 36 4.52 4.98 1.25
CA ILE A 36 5.77 5.21 0.53
C ILE A 36 5.56 6.38 -0.43
N ASP A 37 6.63 7.10 -0.74
CA ASP A 37 6.56 8.24 -1.67
C ASP A 37 6.25 7.80 -3.10
N GLU A 38 6.77 6.63 -3.50
CA GLU A 38 6.53 6.07 -4.81
C GLU A 38 6.61 4.53 -4.84
N LEU A 39 5.82 3.94 -5.74
CA LEU A 39 5.93 2.52 -6.05
C LEU A 39 7.14 2.28 -6.95
N PRO A 40 8.02 1.30 -6.62
CA PRO A 40 9.14 0.97 -7.48
C PRO A 40 8.60 0.40 -8.79
N LYS A 41 9.04 0.97 -9.91
CA LYS A 41 8.61 0.58 -11.26
C LYS A 41 9.83 0.25 -12.12
N ASN A 42 9.64 -0.63 -13.10
CA ASN A 42 10.64 -0.82 -14.17
C ASN A 42 10.56 0.33 -15.19
N ASN A 43 11.47 0.33 -16.16
CA ASN A 43 11.52 1.33 -17.25
C ASN A 43 10.25 1.36 -18.11
N TYR A 44 9.44 0.31 -18.06
CA TYR A 44 8.14 0.21 -18.74
C TYR A 44 6.95 0.55 -17.81
N GLY A 45 7.21 1.12 -16.62
CA GLY A 45 6.20 1.55 -15.66
C GLY A 45 5.52 0.46 -14.84
N LYS A 46 5.90 -0.82 -15.00
CA LYS A 46 5.34 -1.94 -14.23
C LYS A 46 5.88 -1.95 -12.81
N VAL A 47 5.00 -2.14 -11.83
CA VAL A 47 5.37 -2.21 -10.41
C VAL A 47 6.22 -3.45 -10.13
N LEU A 48 7.39 -3.23 -9.52
CA LEU A 48 8.35 -4.27 -9.14
C LEU A 48 7.98 -4.85 -7.77
N LYS A 49 7.13 -5.88 -7.78
CA LYS A 49 6.70 -6.59 -6.56
C LYS A 49 7.86 -7.21 -5.78
N THR A 50 8.94 -7.61 -6.44
CA THR A 50 10.14 -8.18 -5.80
C THR A 50 10.75 -7.20 -4.81
N LEU A 51 10.99 -5.96 -5.23
CA LEU A 51 11.53 -4.90 -4.37
C LEU A 51 10.58 -4.56 -3.22
N LEU A 52 9.27 -4.54 -3.50
CA LEU A 52 8.27 -4.34 -2.44
C LEU A 52 8.30 -5.45 -1.38
N ARG A 53 8.50 -6.72 -1.78
CA ARG A 53 8.62 -7.84 -0.85
C ARG A 53 9.91 -7.78 -0.04
N GLU A 54 11.03 -7.42 -0.67
CA GLU A 54 12.30 -7.23 0.03
C GLU A 54 12.21 -6.15 1.11
N ARG A 55 11.51 -5.05 0.83
CA ARG A 55 11.23 -4.01 1.83
C ARG A 55 10.41 -4.53 3.02
N LEU A 56 9.52 -5.51 2.82
CA LEU A 56 8.78 -6.14 3.92
C LEU A 56 9.64 -7.07 4.77
N ASN A 57 10.64 -7.72 4.16
CA ASN A 57 11.49 -8.70 4.83
C ASN A 57 12.62 -8.05 5.64
N LYS A 58 12.96 -6.78 5.36
CA LYS A 58 14.00 -6.02 6.06
C LYS A 58 13.49 -5.20 7.26
N SER A 59 12.21 -5.31 7.62
CA SER A 59 11.57 -4.56 8.71
C SER A 59 11.03 -5.45 9.82
#